data_AF-V5HVT8-F1
#
_entry.id   AF-V5HVT8-F1
#
_cell.length_a   1.000
_cell.length_b   1.000
_cell.length_c   1.000
_cell.angle_alpha   90.00
_cell.angle_beta   90.00
_cell.angle_gamma   90.00
#
_symmetry.space_group_name_H-M   'P 1'
#
loop_
_entity.id
_entity.type
_entity.pdbx_description
1 polymer ?
#
loop_
_entity_poly.entity_id
_entity_poly.type
_entity_poly.pdbx_seq_one_letter_code
_entity_poly.pdbx_strand_id
1 'polypeptide(L)'
;LKGWTEYNITLRKFYISVDEEEILPMKIGRAATVTIRTNPSEPDVPKDVRIVLSEKRKLFLEIKSPEFWNGPPSKYRIRWEPKDRRRGSPGYRDIDIASTWTHKQKWTTANVTLEPGLQYKVFVSAQNSISTGISFWGPEYAIEVATIPLDPVDLVAESLTPTEVL
;
A
#
# COMPACT_ATOMS: atom_id res chain seq x y z
N LEU A 1 15.38 13.46 -8.00
CA LEU A 1 14.63 12.83 -9.11
C LEU A 1 13.73 11.76 -8.52
N LYS A 2 12.53 11.51 -9.05
CA LYS A 2 11.64 10.43 -8.56
C LYS A 2 12.33 9.08 -8.76
N GLY A 3 12.08 8.13 -7.86
CA GLY A 3 12.61 6.77 -7.97
C GLY A 3 12.05 6.06 -9.20
N TRP A 4 12.83 5.13 -9.76
CA TRP A 4 12.40 4.28 -10.88
C TRP A 4 11.72 5.02 -12.05
N THR A 5 12.22 6.19 -12.37
CA THR A 5 11.65 7.08 -13.39
C THR A 5 12.70 7.34 -14.47
N GLU A 6 12.28 7.24 -15.72
CA GLU A 6 13.14 7.55 -16.86
C GLU A 6 13.12 9.05 -17.14
N TYR A 7 14.32 9.64 -17.23
CA TYR A 7 14.53 11.04 -17.52
C TYR A 7 15.32 11.17 -18.81
N ASN A 8 14.84 12.05 -19.68
CA ASN A 8 15.57 12.48 -20.86
C ASN A 8 16.22 13.83 -20.56
N ILE A 9 17.54 13.83 -20.37
CA ILE A 9 18.31 15.01 -20.03
C ILE A 9 18.96 15.55 -21.31
N THR A 10 18.58 16.76 -21.68
CA THR A 10 19.17 17.48 -22.83
C THR A 10 20.04 18.61 -22.32
N LEU A 11 21.34 18.53 -22.61
CA LEU A 11 22.30 19.61 -22.34
C LEU A 11 22.56 20.38 -23.64
N ARG A 12 22.49 21.70 -23.58
CA ARG A 12 22.71 22.56 -24.74
C ARG A 12 23.64 23.71 -24.37
N LYS A 13 24.66 23.93 -25.21
CA LYS A 13 25.59 25.05 -25.04
C LYS A 13 24.94 26.33 -25.57
N PHE A 14 25.20 27.44 -24.90
CA PHE A 14 24.80 28.77 -25.35
C PHE A 14 26.04 29.65 -25.41
N TYR A 15 26.16 30.43 -26.47
CA TYR A 15 27.27 31.34 -26.70
C TYR A 15 26.74 32.77 -26.70
N ILE A 16 27.37 33.61 -25.90
CA ILE A 16 27.16 35.06 -25.89
C ILE A 16 28.43 35.65 -26.47
N SER A 17 28.32 36.33 -27.60
CA SER A 17 29.41 37.13 -28.16
C SER A 17 29.14 38.59 -27.82
N VAL A 18 30.12 39.25 -27.21
CA VAL A 18 30.08 40.69 -26.95
C VAL A 18 31.11 41.29 -27.89
N ASP A 19 30.68 42.22 -28.74
CA ASP A 19 31.57 42.96 -29.64
C ASP A 19 31.48 44.44 -29.28
N GLU A 20 32.65 45.05 -29.07
CA GLU A 20 33.04 46.33 -28.44
C GLU A 20 32.04 47.22 -27.67
N GLU A 21 30.73 47.25 -27.95
CA GLU A 21 29.69 47.90 -27.12
C GLU A 21 28.25 47.35 -27.35
N GLU A 22 28.07 46.30 -28.18
CA GLU A 22 26.77 45.64 -28.43
C GLU A 22 26.77 44.15 -28.01
N ILE A 23 25.70 43.73 -27.32
CA ILE A 23 25.45 42.32 -27.01
C ILE A 23 24.85 41.67 -28.27
N LEU A 24 25.62 40.82 -28.95
CA LEU A 24 25.14 40.08 -30.12
C LEU A 24 24.10 39.01 -29.72
N PRO A 25 23.19 38.63 -30.64
CA PRO A 25 22.16 37.64 -30.36
C PRO A 25 22.77 36.30 -29.96
N MET A 26 22.23 35.75 -28.86
CA MET A 26 22.63 34.48 -28.26
C MET A 26 22.61 33.34 -29.28
N LYS A 27 23.77 32.71 -29.50
CA LYS A 27 23.90 31.56 -30.40
C LYS A 27 23.71 30.26 -29.64
N ILE A 28 22.92 29.37 -30.22
CA ILE A 28 22.57 28.08 -29.63
C ILE A 28 23.45 26.99 -30.25
N GLY A 29 24.20 26.27 -29.41
CA GLY A 29 25.04 25.15 -29.81
C GLY A 29 24.29 23.83 -29.95
N ARG A 30 24.96 22.81 -30.49
CA ARG A 30 24.42 21.44 -30.60
C ARG A 30 24.04 20.90 -29.22
N ALA A 31 22.86 20.29 -29.13
CA ALA A 31 22.43 19.57 -27.93
C ALA A 31 23.06 18.18 -27.85
N ALA A 32 23.37 17.77 -26.63
CA ALA A 32 23.64 16.39 -26.26
C ALA A 32 22.46 15.90 -25.41
N THR A 33 22.01 14.67 -25.66
CA THR A 33 20.85 14.09 -24.99
C THR A 33 21.24 12.74 -24.41
N VAL A 34 20.88 12.51 -23.15
CA VAL A 34 21.10 11.23 -22.45
C VAL A 34 19.81 10.81 -21.76
N THR A 35 19.46 9.53 -21.91
CA THR A 35 18.37 8.91 -21.17
C THR A 35 18.95 8.19 -19.97
N ILE A 36 18.45 8.51 -18.77
CA ILE A 36 18.83 7.82 -17.53
C ILE A 36 17.58 7.30 -16.82
N ARG A 37 17.69 6.14 -16.15
CA ARG A 37 16.69 5.67 -15.20
C ARG A 37 17.24 5.82 -13.79
N THR A 38 16.45 6.43 -12.92
CA THR A 38 16.82 6.56 -11.51
C THR A 38 16.73 5.23 -10.78
N ASN A 39 17.53 5.12 -9.72
CA ASN A 39 17.50 3.97 -8.83
C ASN A 39 16.09 3.78 -8.23
N PRO A 40 15.73 2.54 -7.87
CA PRO A 40 14.54 2.28 -7.08
C PRO A 40 14.55 3.01 -5.74
N SER A 41 13.37 3.20 -5.18
CA SER A 41 13.18 3.62 -3.80
C SER A 41 11.93 2.97 -3.24
N GLU A 42 11.60 3.25 -1.99
CA GLU A 42 10.36 2.77 -1.36
C GLU A 42 9.12 3.14 -2.20
N PRO A 43 8.15 2.23 -2.39
CA PRO A 43 6.83 2.57 -2.92
C PRO A 43 6.14 3.62 -2.04
N ASP A 44 5.17 4.34 -2.61
CA ASP A 44 4.27 5.16 -1.81
C ASP A 44 3.34 4.29 -0.95
N VAL A 45 2.65 4.94 0.00
CA VAL A 45 1.55 4.32 0.75
C VAL A 45 0.47 3.83 -0.22
N PRO A 46 -0.18 2.67 0.02
CA PRO A 46 -1.39 2.29 -0.70
C PRO A 46 -2.41 3.45 -0.70
N LYS A 47 -3.02 3.72 -1.86
CA LYS A 47 -3.87 4.91 -2.03
C LYS A 47 -5.15 4.86 -1.21
N ASP A 48 -5.67 3.65 -0.98
CA ASP A 48 -6.91 3.40 -0.25
C ASP A 48 -6.96 1.92 0.15
N VAL A 49 -7.55 1.62 1.30
CA VAL A 49 -7.82 0.24 1.74
C VAL A 49 -9.24 0.19 2.27
N ARG A 50 -10.07 -0.66 1.66
CA ARG A 50 -11.49 -0.79 1.98
C ARG A 50 -11.81 -2.17 2.52
N ILE A 51 -12.71 -2.21 3.49
CA ILE A 51 -13.32 -3.45 3.97
C ILE A 51 -14.54 -3.71 3.08
N VAL A 52 -14.50 -4.80 2.32
CA VAL A 52 -15.60 -5.18 1.42
C VAL A 52 -16.57 -6.11 2.16
N LEU A 53 -16.04 -7.00 3.00
CA LEU A 53 -16.82 -7.93 3.80
C LEU A 53 -16.11 -8.20 5.12
N SER A 54 -16.90 -8.26 6.19
CA SER A 54 -16.43 -8.69 7.51
C SER A 54 -17.33 -9.82 7.98
N GLU A 55 -16.84 -11.06 7.85
CA GLU A 55 -17.45 -12.23 8.47
C GLU A 55 -16.88 -12.42 9.88
N LYS A 56 -17.48 -13.34 10.67
CA LYS A 56 -17.08 -13.66 12.05
C LYS A 56 -15.56 -13.73 12.25
N ARG A 57 -14.86 -14.44 11.34
CA ARG A 57 -13.39 -14.60 11.40
C ARG A 57 -12.65 -14.07 10.18
N LYS A 58 -13.33 -13.79 9.07
CA LYS A 58 -12.70 -13.45 7.80
C LYS A 58 -12.99 -12.01 7.43
N LEU A 59 -11.93 -11.24 7.27
CA LEU A 59 -11.96 -9.88 6.75
C LEU A 59 -11.55 -9.92 5.27
N PHE A 60 -12.37 -9.37 4.39
CA PHE A 60 -12.04 -9.19 2.99
C PHE A 60 -11.72 -7.73 2.72
N LEU A 61 -10.49 -7.49 2.26
CA LEU A 61 -9.94 -6.17 1.99
C LEU A 61 -9.79 -5.96 0.49
N GLU A 62 -10.14 -4.78 0.01
CA GLU A 62 -9.75 -4.25 -1.29
C GLU A 62 -8.64 -3.22 -1.06
N ILE A 63 -7.50 -3.43 -1.70
CA ILE A 63 -6.30 -2.59 -1.56
C ILE A 63 -6.06 -1.90 -2.89
N LYS A 64 -6.14 -0.57 -2.91
CA LYS A 64 -5.76 0.22 -4.09
C LYS A 64 -4.26 0.46 -4.11
N SER A 65 -3.70 0.37 -5.31
CA SER A 65 -2.27 0.51 -5.51
C SER A 65 -1.74 1.85 -5.03
N PRO A 66 -0.46 1.91 -4.62
CA PRO A 66 0.26 3.17 -4.49
C PRO A 66 0.18 3.98 -5.80
N GLU A 67 0.33 5.29 -5.68
CA GLU A 67 0.44 6.17 -6.86
C GLU A 67 1.75 5.87 -7.60
N PHE A 68 2.87 5.79 -6.86
CA PHE A 68 4.15 5.37 -7.40
C PHE A 68 4.70 4.15 -6.67
N TRP A 69 5.02 3.10 -7.44
CA TRP A 69 5.71 1.92 -6.91
C TRP A 69 7.20 2.14 -6.70
N ASN A 70 7.79 3.15 -7.35
CA ASN A 70 9.23 3.45 -7.31
C ASN A 70 10.14 2.23 -7.55
N GLY A 71 9.63 1.25 -8.31
CA GLY A 71 10.26 -0.03 -8.62
C GLY A 71 9.24 -0.99 -9.24
N PRO A 72 9.64 -2.21 -9.63
CA PRO A 72 8.70 -3.24 -10.04
C PRO A 72 7.82 -3.70 -8.85
N PRO A 73 6.48 -3.69 -8.96
CA PRO A 73 5.58 -4.17 -7.91
C PRO A 73 5.88 -5.63 -7.55
N SER A 74 5.87 -5.96 -6.25
CA SER A 74 6.16 -7.31 -5.78
C SER A 74 5.08 -7.89 -4.87
N LYS A 75 4.76 -7.21 -3.76
CA LYS A 75 3.79 -7.72 -2.79
C LYS A 75 3.16 -6.61 -1.95
N TYR A 76 2.11 -6.97 -1.22
CA TYR A 76 1.61 -6.21 -0.09
C TYR A 76 1.87 -6.97 1.20
N ARG A 77 2.03 -6.25 2.31
CA ARG A 77 2.00 -6.80 3.66
C ARG A 77 0.84 -6.23 4.41
N ILE A 78 0.04 -7.10 4.99
CA ILE A 78 -1.07 -6.76 5.87
C ILE A 78 -0.68 -7.18 7.27
N ARG A 79 -0.54 -6.23 8.17
CA ARG A 79 -0.19 -6.45 9.57
C ARG A 79 -1.35 -5.99 10.45
N TRP A 80 -1.64 -6.70 11.52
CA TRP A 80 -2.73 -6.33 12.43
C TRP A 80 -2.27 -6.34 13.88
N GLU A 81 -2.81 -5.40 14.64
CA GLU A 81 -2.64 -5.31 16.08
C GLU A 81 -4.02 -5.22 16.76
N PRO A 82 -4.32 -6.10 17.73
CA PRO A 82 -5.54 -5.98 18.53
C PRO A 82 -5.46 -4.74 19.43
N LYS A 83 -6.58 -4.04 19.58
CA LYS A 83 -6.70 -2.90 20.48
C LYS A 83 -6.56 -3.32 21.94
N ASP A 84 -7.09 -4.50 22.28
CA ASP A 84 -6.83 -5.18 23.55
C ASP A 84 -5.84 -6.33 23.34
N ARG A 85 -4.57 -6.07 23.69
CA ARG A 85 -3.47 -7.04 23.57
C ARG A 85 -3.62 -8.26 24.49
N ARG A 86 -4.56 -8.26 25.45
CA ARG A 86 -4.81 -9.41 26.33
C ARG A 86 -5.77 -10.42 25.69
N ARG A 87 -6.60 -9.96 24.76
CA ARG A 87 -7.66 -10.78 24.14
C ARG A 87 -7.34 -11.23 22.74
N GLY A 88 -6.51 -10.47 22.01
CA GLY A 88 -6.18 -10.78 20.63
C GLY A 88 -4.71 -11.03 20.37
N SER A 89 -4.41 -11.68 19.26
CA SER A 89 -3.05 -11.92 18.77
C SER A 89 -2.67 -10.95 17.63
N PRO A 90 -1.53 -10.24 17.71
CA PRO A 90 -1.00 -9.53 16.55
C PRO A 90 -0.47 -10.50 15.51
N GLY A 91 -0.37 -10.05 14.26
CA GLY A 91 0.14 -10.90 13.18
C GLY A 91 0.36 -10.13 11.89
N TYR A 92 0.84 -10.84 10.88
CA TYR A 92 0.96 -10.30 9.53
C TYR A 92 0.76 -11.40 8.48
N ARG A 93 0.50 -10.95 7.26
CA ARG A 93 0.41 -11.76 6.06
C ARG A 93 0.95 -11.00 4.86
N ASP A 94 1.80 -11.64 4.09
CA ASP A 94 2.25 -11.13 2.80
C ASP A 94 1.35 -11.67 1.68
N ILE A 95 1.10 -10.85 0.66
CA ILE A 95 0.30 -11.19 -0.51
C ILE A 95 1.07 -10.79 -1.75
N ASP A 96 1.44 -11.80 -2.53
CA ASP A 96 2.15 -11.58 -3.78
C ASP A 96 1.25 -10.92 -4.80
N ILE A 97 1.84 -10.00 -5.54
CA ILE A 97 1.19 -9.37 -6.69
C ILE A 97 1.38 -10.31 -7.88
N ALA A 98 0.29 -10.54 -8.62
CA ALA A 98 0.34 -11.38 -9.81
C ALA A 98 1.38 -10.83 -10.81
N SER A 99 2.15 -11.72 -11.45
CA SER A 99 3.15 -11.32 -12.45
C SER A 99 2.56 -10.58 -13.65
N THR A 100 1.24 -10.72 -13.87
CA THR A 100 0.47 -10.00 -14.89
C THR A 100 0.01 -8.61 -14.45
N TRP A 101 0.50 -8.09 -13.31
CA TRP A 101 0.15 -6.78 -12.81
C TRP A 101 0.54 -5.68 -13.79
N THR A 102 -0.45 -5.12 -14.46
CA THR A 102 -0.26 -4.02 -15.40
C THR A 102 -0.50 -2.69 -14.70
N HIS A 103 0.08 -1.61 -15.25
CA HIS A 103 -0.23 -0.24 -14.80
C HIS A 103 -1.73 0.13 -14.84
N LYS A 104 -2.56 -0.65 -15.57
CA LYS A 104 -4.01 -0.48 -15.61
C LYS A 104 -4.73 -1.10 -14.40
N GLN A 105 -4.12 -2.11 -13.78
CA GLN A 105 -4.68 -2.79 -12.63
C GLN A 105 -4.32 -2.01 -11.36
N LYS A 106 -5.31 -1.27 -10.83
CA LYS A 106 -5.13 -0.31 -9.74
C LYS A 106 -5.54 -0.82 -8.37
N TRP A 107 -5.91 -2.09 -8.26
CA TRP A 107 -6.38 -2.68 -7.01
C TRP A 107 -6.19 -4.19 -6.97
N THR A 108 -6.13 -4.74 -5.75
CA THR A 108 -6.12 -6.17 -5.46
C THR A 108 -7.03 -6.46 -4.29
N THR A 109 -7.33 -7.74 -4.05
CA THR A 109 -8.12 -8.20 -2.90
C THR A 109 -7.33 -9.15 -2.03
N ALA A 110 -7.64 -9.11 -0.75
CA ALA A 110 -6.96 -9.88 0.27
C ALA A 110 -7.96 -10.40 1.30
N ASN A 111 -7.73 -11.60 1.82
CA ASN A 111 -8.44 -12.08 3.00
C ASN A 111 -7.50 -12.14 4.21
N VAL A 112 -8.02 -11.81 5.38
CA VAL A 112 -7.30 -11.90 6.66
C VAL A 112 -8.19 -12.63 7.64
N THR A 113 -7.61 -13.57 8.40
CA THR A 113 -8.34 -14.27 9.45
C THR A 113 -7.99 -13.64 10.79
N LEU A 114 -8.99 -13.10 11.48
CA LEU A 114 -8.85 -12.44 12.78
C LEU A 114 -9.75 -13.14 13.81
N GLU A 115 -9.44 -12.98 15.10
CA GLU A 115 -10.30 -13.52 16.15
C GLU A 115 -11.62 -12.75 16.21
N PRO A 116 -12.75 -13.44 16.43
CA PRO A 116 -14.09 -12.85 16.41
C PRO A 116 -14.34 -11.96 17.62
N GLY A 117 -15.15 -10.90 17.45
CA GLY A 117 -15.61 -10.02 18.53
C GLY A 117 -14.57 -9.06 19.10
N LEU A 118 -13.51 -8.73 18.35
CA LEU A 118 -12.43 -7.85 18.78
C LEU A 118 -12.24 -6.66 17.83
N GLN A 119 -11.62 -5.61 18.34
CA GLN A 119 -11.19 -4.46 17.55
C GLN A 119 -9.70 -4.57 17.22
N TYR A 120 -9.36 -4.31 15.97
CA TYR A 120 -7.99 -4.33 15.45
C TYR A 120 -7.66 -3.02 14.73
N LYS A 121 -6.38 -2.63 14.81
CA LYS A 121 -5.78 -1.71 13.85
C LYS A 121 -5.05 -2.54 12.80
N VAL A 122 -5.44 -2.40 11.55
CA VAL A 122 -4.87 -3.11 10.40
C VAL A 122 -4.03 -2.12 9.59
N PHE A 123 -2.82 -2.54 9.26
CA PHE A 123 -1.83 -1.79 8.51
C PHE A 123 -1.54 -2.50 7.19
N VAL A 124 -1.46 -1.75 6.10
CA VAL A 124 -1.15 -2.28 4.78
C VAL A 124 0.00 -1.49 4.16
N SER A 125 1.09 -2.17 3.82
CA SER A 125 2.22 -1.59 3.08
C SER A 125 2.46 -2.30 1.76
N ALA A 126 3.00 -1.56 0.80
CA ALA A 126 3.37 -2.07 -0.51
C ALA A 126 4.88 -2.35 -0.57
N GLN A 127 5.28 -3.34 -1.37
CA GLN A 127 6.68 -3.66 -1.62
C GLN A 127 7.00 -3.68 -3.11
N ASN A 128 8.11 -3.07 -3.49
CA ASN A 128 8.73 -3.35 -4.78
C ASN A 128 9.92 -4.30 -4.62
N SER A 129 10.29 -4.95 -5.71
CA SER A 129 11.46 -5.83 -5.77
C SER A 129 12.05 -5.79 -7.17
N ILE A 130 13.37 -5.64 -7.27
CA ILE A 130 14.08 -5.62 -8.57
C ILE A 130 14.76 -6.94 -8.85
N SER A 131 15.32 -7.54 -7.81
CA SER A 131 16.03 -8.80 -7.87
C SER A 131 15.97 -9.48 -6.52
N THR A 132 16.38 -10.74 -6.47
CA THR A 132 16.58 -11.47 -5.22
C THR A 132 17.46 -10.67 -4.26
N GLY A 133 16.91 -10.34 -3.09
CA GLY A 133 17.59 -9.60 -2.03
C GLY A 133 17.50 -8.07 -2.09
N ILE A 134 16.98 -7.47 -3.17
CA ILE A 134 16.81 -6.00 -3.28
C ILE A 134 15.33 -5.66 -3.37
N SER A 135 14.76 -5.27 -2.23
CA SER A 135 13.35 -4.94 -2.10
C SER A 135 13.14 -3.78 -1.13
N PHE A 136 12.17 -2.91 -1.41
CA PHE A 136 11.85 -1.77 -0.56
C PHE A 136 10.39 -1.84 -0.11
N TRP A 137 10.18 -1.69 1.20
CA TRP A 137 8.85 -1.56 1.78
C TRP A 137 8.47 -0.08 1.86
N GLY A 138 7.26 0.24 1.38
CA GLY A 138 6.68 1.56 1.52
C GLY A 138 6.02 1.77 2.90
N PRO A 139 5.55 3.00 3.17
CA PRO A 139 4.80 3.31 4.37
C PRO A 139 3.45 2.56 4.46
N GLU A 140 2.91 2.49 5.67
CA GLU A 140 1.67 1.75 5.98
C GLU A 140 0.42 2.64 5.91
N TYR A 141 -0.62 2.15 5.23
CA TYR A 141 -1.99 2.66 5.34
C TYR A 141 -2.67 1.98 6.54
N ALA A 142 -3.31 2.74 7.42
CA ALA A 142 -3.93 2.20 8.64
C ALA A 142 -5.45 2.34 8.63
N ILE A 143 -6.15 1.29 9.02
CA ILE A 143 -7.61 1.26 9.23
C ILE A 143 -7.96 0.59 10.56
N GLU A 144 -9.07 1.00 11.16
CA GLU A 144 -9.65 0.29 12.30
C GLU A 144 -10.75 -0.66 11.83
N VAL A 145 -10.78 -1.85 12.42
CA VAL A 145 -11.70 -2.93 12.05
C VAL A 145 -12.27 -3.56 13.31
N ALA A 146 -13.56 -3.88 13.31
CA ALA A 146 -14.19 -4.70 14.33
C ALA A 146 -14.68 -6.01 13.72
N THR A 147 -14.31 -7.14 14.31
CA THR A 147 -14.78 -8.47 13.90
C THR A 147 -16.09 -8.81 14.59
N ILE A 148 -16.94 -9.59 13.91
CA ILE A 148 -18.24 -9.99 14.45
C ILE A 148 -18.01 -11.10 15.50
N PRO A 149 -18.62 -11.03 16.70
CA PRO A 149 -18.59 -12.11 17.68
C PRO A 149 -19.12 -13.43 17.10
N LEU A 150 -18.72 -14.56 17.69
CA LEU A 150 -19.37 -15.83 17.38
C LEU A 150 -20.81 -15.81 17.92
N ASP A 151 -21.69 -16.55 17.24
CA ASP A 151 -23.04 -16.76 17.78
C ASP A 151 -22.91 -17.48 19.12
N PRO A 152 -23.76 -17.14 20.11
CA PRO A 152 -23.83 -17.90 21.34
C PRO A 152 -24.17 -19.35 21.02
N VAL A 153 -23.40 -20.28 21.60
CA VAL A 153 -23.62 -21.72 21.49
C VAL A 153 -24.26 -22.18 22.80
N ASP A 154 -25.26 -23.04 22.74
CA ASP A 154 -25.95 -23.64 23.89
C ASP A 154 -26.60 -22.61 24.85
N LEU A 155 -27.41 -21.70 24.28
CA LEU A 155 -28.29 -20.83 25.06
C LEU A 155 -29.33 -21.68 25.82
N VAL A 156 -29.07 -21.91 27.10
CA VAL A 156 -30.04 -22.50 28.04
C VAL A 156 -30.70 -21.35 28.80
N ALA A 157 -32.03 -21.26 28.69
CA ALA A 157 -32.84 -20.35 29.50
C ALA A 157 -33.59 -21.18 30.55
N GLU A 158 -33.21 -21.02 31.81
CA GLU A 158 -33.95 -21.61 32.93
C GLU A 158 -34.89 -20.56 33.53
N SER A 159 -36.18 -20.91 33.71
CA SER A 159 -37.14 -20.05 34.38
C SER A 159 -36.84 -20.02 35.88
N LEU A 160 -36.53 -18.84 36.42
CA LEU A 160 -36.22 -18.65 37.84
C LEU A 160 -37.46 -18.41 38.72
N THR A 161 -38.66 -18.46 38.16
CA THR A 161 -39.90 -18.16 38.90
C THR A 161 -41.00 -19.16 38.60
N PRO A 162 -41.63 -19.76 39.63
CA PRO A 162 -42.89 -20.48 39.46
C PRO A 162 -43.96 -19.46 39.11
N THR A 163 -44.58 -19.60 37.95
CA THR A 163 -45.84 -18.93 37.66
C THR A 163 -46.92 -19.64 38.46
N GLU A 164 -47.24 -19.14 39.66
CA GLU A 164 -48.49 -19.54 40.33
C GLU A 164 -49.65 -19.01 39.48
N VAL A 165 -50.39 -19.93 38.88
CA VAL A 165 -51.66 -19.65 38.21
C VAL A 165 -52.73 -19.68 39.31
N LEU A 166 -53.32 -18.52 39.61
CA LEU A 166 -54.53 -18.37 40.42
C LEU A 166 -55.77 -18.82 39.64
#